data_AF-S4P1H4-F1
#
_entry.id   AF-S4P1H4-F1
#
_cell.length_a   1.000
_cell.length_b   1.000
_cell.length_c   1.000
_cell.angle_alpha   90.00
_cell.angle_beta   90.00
_cell.angle_gamma   90.00
#
_symmetry.space_group_name_H-M   'P 1'
#
loop_
_entity.id
_entity.type
_entity.pdbx_description
1 polymer ?
#
loop_
_entity_poly.entity_id
_entity_poly.type
_entity_poly.pdbx_seq_one_letter_code
_entity_poly.pdbx_strand_id
1 'polypeptide(L)' 'MQVLSEGSEPDNFFWVALAGRKPYDSDADYLNYTRLFRCSNEKGYFTVSEKCTDFCQDDLADDDIMILDNGEQVFLWLG' A
#
# COMPACT_ATOMS: atom_id res chain seq x y z
N MET A 1 8.31 25.82 12.38
CA MET A 1 7.95 24.42 12.11
C MET A 1 7.26 23.90 13.36
N GLN A 2 6.02 23.44 13.25
CA GLN A 2 5.26 22.86 14.36
C GLN A 2 5.29 21.35 14.19
N VAL A 3 5.62 20.62 15.26
CA VAL A 3 5.57 19.16 15.30
C VAL A 3 4.27 18.77 16.00
N LEU A 4 3.49 17.90 15.37
CA LEU A 4 2.27 17.33 15.92
C LEU A 4 2.46 15.83 16.04
N SER A 5 2.12 15.27 17.20
CA SER A 5 2.02 13.83 17.38
C SER A 5 0.67 13.35 16.89
N GLU A 6 0.64 12.15 16.31
CA GLU A 6 -0.61 11.49 15.92
C GLU A 6 -1.58 11.42 17.12
N GLY A 7 -2.85 11.71 16.87
CA GLY A 7 -3.92 11.77 17.88
C GLY A 7 -3.98 13.09 18.66
N SER A 8 -3.04 14.01 18.45
CA SER A 8 -3.01 15.35 19.05
C SER A 8 -3.25 16.46 18.02
N GLU A 9 -3.87 16.13 16.89
CA GLU A 9 -4.13 17.07 15.81
C GLU A 9 -5.22 18.07 16.20
N PRO A 10 -5.02 19.38 16.03
CA PRO A 10 -6.04 20.35 16.40
C PRO A 10 -7.21 20.39 15.42
N ASP A 11 -8.42 20.35 15.97
CA ASP A 11 -9.68 20.31 15.21
C ASP A 11 -9.87 21.51 14.27
N ASN A 12 -9.39 22.68 14.67
CA ASN A 12 -9.70 23.95 14.01
C ASN A 12 -8.86 24.26 12.76
N PHE A 13 -7.77 23.54 12.50
CA PHE A 13 -6.96 23.78 11.30
C PHE A 13 -6.58 22.50 10.57
N PHE A 14 -6.13 21.45 11.28
CA PHE A 14 -5.59 20.25 10.62
C PHE A 14 -6.71 19.49 9.93
N TRP A 15 -7.76 19.14 10.68
CA TRP A 15 -8.88 18.39 10.13
C TRP A 15 -9.73 19.24 9.19
N VAL A 16 -9.90 20.54 9.43
CA VAL A 16 -10.60 21.45 8.50
C VAL A 16 -9.90 21.49 7.14
N ALA A 17 -8.56 21.56 7.11
CA ALA A 17 -7.79 21.58 5.87
C ALA A 17 -7.91 20.28 5.06
N LEU A 18 -8.12 19.13 5.74
CA LEU A 18 -8.36 17.83 5.10
C LEU A 18 -9.83 17.56 4.74
N ALA A 19 -10.68 18.59 4.79
CA ALA A 19 -12.13 18.49 4.60
C ALA A 19 -12.82 17.56 5.62
N GLY A 20 -12.37 17.63 6.88
CA GLY A 20 -12.86 16.87 8.02
C GLY A 20 -12.06 15.61 8.32
N ARG A 21 -12.22 15.08 9.53
CA ARG A 21 -11.62 13.80 9.94
C ARG A 21 -12.34 12.64 9.25
N LYS A 22 -11.56 11.75 8.62
CA LYS A 22 -12.04 10.51 7.99
C LYS A 22 -11.38 9.31 8.65
N PRO A 23 -11.97 8.10 8.57
CA PRO A 23 -11.26 6.88 8.92
C PRO A 23 -9.98 6.77 8.11
N TYR A 24 -8.89 6.39 8.77
CA TYR A 24 -7.59 6.15 8.19
C TYR A 24 -6.96 4.96 8.92
N ASP A 25 -5.93 4.37 8.32
CA ASP A 25 -5.23 3.24 8.91
C ASP A 25 -4.31 3.72 10.05
N SER A 26 -4.46 3.13 11.23
CA SER A 26 -3.66 3.45 12.43
C SER A 26 -2.65 2.36 12.77
N ASP A 27 -2.60 1.29 11.99
CA ASP A 27 -1.65 0.19 12.13
C ASP A 27 -0.65 0.21 10.97
N ALA A 28 0.56 -0.28 11.23
CA ALA A 28 1.61 -0.44 10.24
C ALA A 28 2.24 -1.84 10.29
N ASP A 29 1.65 -2.79 11.01
CA ASP A 29 2.16 -4.16 11.15
C ASP A 29 2.29 -4.89 9.80
N TYR A 30 1.47 -4.51 8.81
CA TYR A 30 1.59 -5.01 7.45
C TYR A 30 2.99 -4.79 6.88
N LEU A 31 3.71 -3.70 7.22
CA LEU A 31 5.06 -3.43 6.72
C LEU A 31 6.06 -4.56 7.06
N ASN A 32 5.82 -5.33 8.12
CA ASN A 32 6.71 -6.40 8.53
C ASN A 32 6.56 -7.68 7.69
N TYR A 33 5.41 -7.84 7.04
CA TYR A 33 5.04 -9.09 6.35
C TYR A 33 4.72 -8.89 4.88
N THR A 34 4.56 -7.63 4.43
CA THR A 34 4.04 -7.36 3.09
C THR A 34 5.04 -7.72 2.01
N ARG A 35 4.57 -8.52 1.06
CA ARG A 35 5.32 -8.96 -0.12
C ARG A 35 4.49 -8.70 -1.37
N LEU A 36 5.13 -8.11 -2.37
CA LEU A 36 4.52 -7.83 -3.66
C LEU A 36 5.11 -8.75 -4.72
N PHE A 37 4.25 -9.39 -5.50
CA PHE A 37 4.63 -10.25 -6.61
C PHE A 37 3.99 -9.77 -7.89
N ARG A 38 4.75 -9.79 -8.98
CA ARG A 38 4.25 -9.61 -10.34
C ARG A 38 3.96 -10.96 -10.96
N CYS A 39 2.77 -11.13 -11.51
CA CYS A 39 2.37 -12.28 -12.29
C CYS A 39 2.40 -11.91 -13.77
N SER A 40 3.13 -12.68 -14.58
CA SER A 40 3.26 -12.42 -16.02
C SER A 40 3.28 -13.72 -16.82
N ASN A 41 2.76 -13.66 -18.05
CA ASN A 41 2.77 -14.75 -19.03
C ASN A 41 3.63 -14.45 -20.27
N GLU A 42 4.42 -13.36 -20.27
CA GLU A 42 5.21 -12.89 -21.41
C GLU A 42 6.16 -13.96 -22.00
N LYS A 43 6.59 -14.91 -21.17
CA LYS A 43 7.49 -16.01 -21.58
C LYS A 43 6.75 -17.18 -22.24
N GLY A 44 5.44 -17.06 -22.48
CA GLY A 44 4.58 -18.13 -23.00
C GLY A 44 4.09 -19.12 -21.93
N TYR A 45 4.41 -18.88 -20.66
CA TYR A 45 3.94 -19.63 -19.50
C TYR A 45 3.82 -18.70 -18.29
N PHE A 46 2.98 -19.07 -17.32
CA PHE A 46 2.77 -18.29 -16.11
C PHE A 46 4.02 -18.25 -15.24
N THR A 47 4.43 -17.05 -14.84
CA THR A 47 5.56 -16.80 -13.96
C THR A 47 5.21 -15.79 -12.88
N VAL A 48 5.80 -15.97 -11.70
CA VAL A 48 5.65 -15.08 -10.56
C VAL A 48 7.03 -14.63 -10.12
N SER A 49 7.23 -13.32 -10.00
CA SER A 49 8.48 -12.73 -9.51
C SER A 49 8.20 -11.76 -8.38
N GLU A 50 8.89 -11.94 -7.26
CA GLU A 50 8.80 -11.04 -6.11
C GLU A 50 9.52 -9.70 -6.39
N LYS A 51 8.91 -8.61 -5.95
CA LYS A 51 9.48 -7.25 -5.97
C LYS A 51 10.30 -6.99 -4.69
N CYS A 52 11.16 -5.98 -4.73
CA CYS A 52 11.92 -5.54 -3.56
C CYS A 52 10.98 -5.11 -2.43
N THR A 53 11.43 -5.22 -1.18
CA THR A 53 10.63 -4.93 0.03
C THR A 53 10.23 -3.46 0.20
N ASP A 54 10.85 -2.55 -0.55
CA ASP A 54 10.59 -1.11 -0.58
C ASP A 54 9.73 -0.67 -1.78
N PHE A 55 8.87 -1.57 -2.27
CA PHE A 55 7.98 -1.29 -3.39
C PHE A 55 7.03 -0.12 -3.09
N CYS A 56 6.60 0.55 -4.16
CA CYS A 56 5.66 1.66 -4.08
C CYS A 56 4.52 1.50 -5.11
N GLN A 57 3.65 2.52 -5.23
CA GLN A 57 2.55 2.48 -6.19
C GLN A 57 3.04 2.33 -7.63
N ASP A 58 4.19 2.91 -7.97
CA ASP A 58 4.77 2.85 -9.32
C ASP A 58 5.26 1.44 -9.70
N ASP A 59 5.36 0.52 -8.74
CA ASP A 59 5.68 -0.90 -8.99
C ASP A 59 4.48 -1.74 -9.42
N LEU A 60 3.26 -1.19 -9.32
CA LEU A 60 2.04 -1.80 -9.81
C LEU A 60 1.95 -1.57 -11.32
N ALA A 61 2.11 -2.65 -12.10
CA ALA A 61 2.15 -2.57 -13.55
C ALA A 61 0.74 -2.68 -14.15
N ASP A 62 0.22 -1.59 -14.73
CA ASP A 62 -1.13 -1.49 -15.31
C ASP A 62 -1.47 -2.51 -16.42
N ASP A 63 -0.49 -3.24 -16.95
CA ASP A 63 -0.68 -4.28 -17.94
C ASP A 63 -0.65 -5.70 -17.36
N ASP A 64 -0.43 -5.83 -16.05
CA ASP A 64 -0.20 -7.10 -15.38
C ASP A 64 -1.06 -7.28 -14.13
N ILE A 65 -1.02 -8.52 -13.62
CA ILE A 65 -1.66 -8.88 -12.37
C ILE A 65 -0.60 -8.87 -11.27
N MET A 66 -0.91 -8.23 -10.15
CA MET A 66 -0.04 -8.17 -8.99
C MET A 66 -0.68 -8.92 -7.82
N ILE A 67 0.12 -9.68 -7.06
CA ILE A 67 -0.30 -10.30 -5.81
C ILE A 67 0.35 -9.54 -4.66
N LEU A 68 -0.46 -9.05 -3.73
CA LEU A 68 0.02 -8.44 -2.50
C LEU A 68 -0.40 -9.32 -1.32
N ASP A 69 0.58 -9.90 -0.64
CA ASP A 69 0.37 -10.71 0.57
C ASP A 69 0.84 -9.89 1.77
N ASN A 70 -0.07 -9.54 2.69
CA ASN A 70 0.26 -8.77 3.89
C ASN A 70 0.39 -9.64 5.16
N GLY A 71 0.40 -10.97 5.01
CA GLY A 71 0.47 -11.93 6.11
C GLY A 71 -0.89 -12.32 6.71
N GLU A 72 -1.93 -11.51 6.52
CA GLU A 72 -3.31 -11.82 6.93
C GLU A 72 -4.21 -12.12 5.71
N GLN A 73 -4.04 -11.34 4.65
CA GLN A 73 -4.84 -11.34 3.44
C GLN A 73 -3.95 -11.32 2.20
N VAL A 74 -4.46 -11.97 1.15
CA VAL A 74 -3.84 -11.96 -0.18
C VAL A 74 -4.75 -11.18 -1.11
N PHE A 75 -4.25 -10.07 -1.63
CA PHE A 75 -4.94 -9.22 -2.59
C PHE A 75 -4.45 -9.54 -4.00
N LEU A 76 -5.41 -9.56 -4.93
CA LEU A 76 -5.14 -9.59 -6.35
C LEU A 76 -5.44 -8.21 -6.92
N TRP A 77 -4.41 -7.53 -7.39
CA TRP A 77 -4.55 -6.26 -8.09
C TRP A 77 -4.48 -6.53 -9.60
N LEU A 78 -5.42 -5.94 -10.32
CA LEU A 78 -5.56 -6.06 -11.77
C LEU A 78 -5.27 -4.68 -12.36
N GLY A 79 -4.26 -4.60 -13.21
CA GLY A 79 -3.97 -3.42 -14.02
C GLY A 79 -5.07 -3.08 -15.03
#